data_AF-A0A8J4F0Q5-F1
#
_entry.id   AF-A0A8J4F0Q5-F1
#
_cell.length_a   1.000
_cell.length_b   1.000
_cell.length_c   1.000
_cell.angle_alpha   90.00
_cell.angle_beta   90.00
_cell.angle_gamma   90.00
#
_symmetry.space_group_name_H-M   'P 1'
#
loop_
_entity.id
_entity.type
_entity.pdbx_description
1 polymer ?
#
loop_
_entity_poly.entity_id
_entity_poly.type
_entity_poly.pdbx_seq_one_letter_code
_entity_poly.pdbx_strand_id
1 'polypeptide(L)'
;GIADGATKVVGPPQKAVLKLRSCEVRPSAALGWTPASRKASSRFLAVSFDRTPPVTGAQARSVGVYLIYTGSLRPLITAVKLLVVPVAEADNTFTVPIFDITRGDISPVLVCPGPTHFNISASIVTKRSSLSTSAFTSAAIVGARVEFNGNPVDAVTDLPMVAAVGLYTP
;
A
#
# COMPACT_ATOMS: atom_id res chain seq x y z
N GLY A 1 -10.33 18.32 6.46
CA GLY A 1 -9.25 17.53 7.05
C GLY A 1 -9.71 16.11 7.20
N ILE A 2 -9.21 15.20 6.37
CA ILE A 2 -9.53 13.78 6.50
C ILE A 2 -8.56 13.26 7.57
N ALA A 3 -9.04 13.19 8.82
CA ALA A 3 -8.39 12.40 9.86
C ALA A 3 -8.56 10.93 9.45
N ASP A 4 -7.76 10.52 8.47
CA ASP A 4 -7.98 9.35 7.65
C ASP A 4 -7.65 8.12 8.48
N GLY A 5 -8.52 7.11 8.45
CA GLY A 5 -8.33 5.85 9.18
C GLY A 5 -7.16 5.01 8.65
N ALA A 6 -6.13 5.64 8.08
CA ALA A 6 -4.92 5.03 7.57
C ALA A 6 -3.98 4.58 8.68
N THR A 7 -3.92 5.28 9.82
CA THR A 7 -3.08 4.89 10.96
C THR A 7 -3.52 3.56 11.58
N LYS A 8 -4.82 3.27 11.59
CA LYS A 8 -5.38 2.02 12.16
C LYS A 8 -5.05 0.77 11.34
N VAL A 9 -4.54 0.94 10.12
CA VAL A 9 -4.14 -0.14 9.22
C VAL A 9 -2.62 -0.24 9.09
N VAL A 10 -1.84 0.44 9.92
CA VAL A 10 -0.37 0.27 9.94
C VAL A 10 0.00 -0.87 10.89
N GLY A 11 0.85 -1.79 10.42
CA GLY A 11 1.35 -2.90 11.23
C GLY A 11 0.53 -4.20 11.05
N PRO A 12 0.63 -5.16 11.98
CA PRO A 12 -0.06 -6.44 11.85
C PRO A 12 -1.59 -6.28 11.92
N PRO A 13 -2.36 -7.09 11.18
CA PRO A 13 -3.82 -7.04 11.21
C PRO A 13 -4.36 -7.37 12.61
N GLN A 14 -5.50 -6.77 12.97
CA GLN A 14 -6.19 -7.05 14.22
C GLN A 14 -6.58 -8.53 14.35
N LYS A 15 -6.64 -9.08 15.57
CA LYS A 15 -7.06 -10.48 15.78
C LYS A 15 -8.44 -10.80 15.19
N ALA A 16 -9.36 -9.84 15.17
CA ALA A 16 -10.68 -10.01 14.56
C ALA A 16 -10.61 -10.13 13.02
N VAL A 17 -9.67 -9.43 12.38
CA VAL A 17 -9.41 -9.56 10.93
C VAL A 17 -8.93 -10.96 10.60
N LEU A 18 -8.05 -11.53 11.42
CA LEU A 18 -7.51 -12.88 11.21
C LEU A 18 -8.56 -14.01 11.33
N LYS A 19 -9.76 -13.70 11.86
CA LYS A 19 -10.89 -14.63 11.93
C LYS A 19 -11.76 -14.62 10.67
N LEU A 20 -11.60 -13.64 9.79
CA LEU A 20 -12.33 -13.60 8.53
C LEU A 20 -11.93 -14.79 7.64
N ARG A 21 -12.92 -15.37 6.96
CA ARG A 21 -12.75 -16.55 6.09
C ARG A 21 -13.11 -16.29 4.64
N SER A 22 -13.78 -15.17 4.36
CA SER A 22 -14.26 -14.78 3.03
C SER A 22 -14.10 -13.27 2.86
N CYS A 23 -13.97 -12.84 1.60
CA CYS A 23 -14.00 -11.46 1.16
C CYS A 23 -15.26 -11.10 0.37
N GLU A 24 -16.25 -11.99 0.31
CA GLU A 24 -17.49 -11.78 -0.43
C GLU A 24 -18.46 -10.85 0.31
N VAL A 25 -18.46 -10.94 1.64
CA VAL A 25 -19.31 -10.13 2.51
C VAL A 25 -18.49 -8.97 3.08
N ARG A 26 -18.98 -7.75 2.91
CA ARG A 26 -18.32 -6.55 3.43
C ARG A 26 -18.27 -6.59 4.97
N PRO A 27 -17.07 -6.59 5.59
CA PRO A 27 -16.95 -6.57 7.04
C PRO A 27 -17.28 -5.20 7.64
N SER A 28 -17.37 -5.13 8.97
CA SER A 28 -17.51 -3.85 9.69
C SER A 28 -16.38 -2.88 9.34
N ALA A 29 -16.71 -1.60 9.16
CA ALA A 29 -15.75 -0.52 8.91
C ALA A 29 -14.73 -0.33 10.05
N ALA A 30 -14.99 -0.89 11.23
CA ALA A 30 -14.02 -0.93 12.34
C ALA A 30 -12.78 -1.79 12.03
N LEU A 31 -12.92 -2.77 11.12
CA LEU A 31 -11.86 -3.75 10.81
C LEU A 31 -10.88 -3.30 9.73
N GLY A 32 -11.11 -2.16 9.07
CA GLY A 32 -10.23 -1.71 7.99
C GLY A 32 -10.54 -0.31 7.45
N TRP A 33 -9.69 0.15 6.56
CA TRP A 33 -9.84 1.39 5.81
C TRP A 33 -10.56 1.13 4.48
N THR A 34 -11.39 2.08 4.04
CA THR A 34 -12.03 2.06 2.73
C THR A 34 -11.96 3.45 2.11
N PRO A 35 -11.83 3.60 0.78
CA PRO A 35 -11.87 4.90 0.15
C PRO A 35 -13.22 5.60 0.40
N ALA A 36 -13.19 6.90 0.67
CA ALA A 36 -14.38 7.65 1.06
C ALA A 36 -15.35 7.96 -0.10
N SER A 37 -14.90 7.88 -1.36
CA SER A 37 -15.66 8.36 -2.51
C SER A 37 -15.86 7.33 -3.62
N ARG A 38 -17.11 7.20 -4.07
CA ARG A 38 -17.51 6.37 -5.22
C ARG A 38 -17.20 6.99 -6.60
N LYS A 39 -16.80 8.27 -6.67
CA LYS A 39 -16.51 8.97 -7.94
C LYS A 39 -15.08 9.52 -8.07
N ALA A 40 -14.21 9.27 -7.09
CA ALA A 40 -12.90 9.91 -7.05
C ALA A 40 -11.97 9.39 -8.16
N SER A 41 -11.43 10.33 -8.94
CA SER A 41 -10.35 10.09 -9.92
C SER A 41 -9.02 9.68 -9.27
N SER A 42 -8.88 9.84 -7.96
CA SER A 42 -7.73 9.34 -7.20
C SER A 42 -8.19 8.77 -5.86
N ARG A 43 -8.19 7.45 -5.74
CA ARG A 43 -8.40 6.72 -4.48
C ARG A 43 -7.05 6.17 -4.05
N PHE A 44 -6.53 6.64 -2.93
CA PHE A 44 -5.28 6.11 -2.40
C PHE A 44 -5.33 6.01 -0.88
N LEU A 45 -4.62 5.00 -0.37
CA LEU A 45 -4.30 4.84 1.05
C LEU A 45 -2.82 5.18 1.21
N ALA A 46 -2.53 6.24 1.95
CA ALA A 46 -1.16 6.60 2.33
C ALA A 46 -0.96 6.26 3.81
N VAL A 47 0.10 5.51 4.12
CA VAL A 47 0.48 5.13 5.48
C VAL A 47 1.91 5.57 5.78
N SER A 48 2.16 5.95 7.03
CA SER A 48 3.50 6.22 7.56
C SER A 48 3.96 5.05 8.42
N PHE A 49 5.27 4.78 8.41
CA PHE A 49 5.89 3.74 9.22
C PHE A 49 6.72 4.38 10.34
N ASP A 50 6.17 4.38 11.55
CA ASP A 50 6.86 4.91 12.73
C ASP A 50 7.71 3.79 13.35
N ARG A 51 8.94 3.59 12.83
CA ARG A 51 9.92 2.65 13.38
C ARG A 51 11.24 3.35 13.68
N THR A 52 11.85 2.99 14.81
CA THR A 52 13.16 3.49 15.23
C THR A 52 14.07 2.31 15.60
N PRO A 53 15.18 2.06 14.87
CA PRO A 53 15.58 2.77 13.64
C PRO A 53 14.62 2.50 12.46
N PRO A 54 14.55 3.38 11.45
CA PRO A 54 13.73 3.16 10.27
C PRO A 54 14.27 2.00 9.44
N VAL A 55 13.37 1.30 8.74
CA VAL A 55 13.73 0.24 7.79
C VAL A 55 14.29 0.88 6.53
N THR A 56 15.44 0.43 6.06
CA THR A 56 16.07 0.96 4.84
C THR A 56 15.66 0.18 3.58
N GLY A 57 15.92 0.77 2.41
CA GLY A 57 15.76 0.09 1.12
C GLY A 57 16.55 -1.21 0.99
N ALA A 58 17.68 -1.35 1.69
CA ALA A 58 18.46 -2.59 1.74
C ALA A 58 17.78 -3.71 2.56
N GLN A 59 16.95 -3.35 3.53
CA GLN A 59 16.31 -4.30 4.45
C GLN A 59 14.93 -4.75 3.98
N ALA A 60 14.17 -3.86 3.33
CA ALA A 60 12.79 -4.13 2.94
C ALA A 60 12.71 -5.03 1.69
N ARG A 61 11.89 -6.08 1.76
CA ARG A 61 11.64 -7.00 0.63
C ARG A 61 10.32 -6.77 -0.07
N SER A 62 9.28 -6.40 0.66
CA SER A 62 7.97 -6.13 0.06
C SER A 62 7.13 -5.20 0.91
N VAL A 63 6.15 -4.55 0.28
CA VAL A 63 4.99 -3.96 0.96
C VAL A 63 3.88 -5.01 0.98
N GLY A 64 3.44 -5.42 2.16
CA GLY A 64 2.27 -6.25 2.33
C GLY A 64 1.02 -5.39 2.43
N VAL A 65 -0.02 -5.72 1.67
CA VAL A 65 -1.36 -5.12 1.76
C VAL A 65 -2.35 -6.23 2.11
N TYR A 66 -2.96 -6.15 3.28
CA TYR A 66 -3.91 -7.13 3.77
C TYR A 66 -5.33 -6.72 3.38
N LEU A 67 -5.89 -7.39 2.38
CA LEU A 67 -7.25 -7.15 1.91
C LEU A 67 -8.24 -7.99 2.72
N ILE A 68 -9.38 -7.39 3.07
CA ILE A 68 -10.50 -8.07 3.74
C ILE A 68 -11.83 -7.94 2.97
N TYR A 69 -11.82 -7.17 1.90
CA TYR A 69 -12.92 -7.04 0.95
C TYR A 69 -12.39 -6.44 -0.36
N THR A 70 -12.73 -7.01 -1.50
CA THR A 70 -12.25 -6.54 -2.82
C THR A 70 -13.20 -5.55 -3.48
N GLY A 71 -14.51 -5.69 -3.25
CA GLY A 71 -15.49 -4.89 -3.98
C GLY A 71 -15.45 -5.13 -5.49
N SER A 72 -15.92 -4.15 -6.26
CA SER A 72 -16.16 -4.29 -7.71
C SER A 72 -15.04 -3.75 -8.60
N LEU A 73 -14.05 -3.06 -8.06
CA LEU A 73 -12.97 -2.45 -8.86
C LEU A 73 -12.12 -3.53 -9.57
N ARG A 74 -11.95 -3.39 -10.88
CA ARG A 74 -11.10 -4.26 -11.73
C ARG A 74 -10.31 -3.41 -12.74
N PRO A 75 -8.96 -3.44 -12.73
CA PRO A 75 -8.11 -3.95 -11.63
C PRO A 75 -8.40 -3.23 -10.31
N LEU A 76 -8.00 -3.81 -9.18
CA LEU A 76 -8.29 -3.27 -7.84
C LEU A 76 -7.24 -2.26 -7.38
N ILE A 77 -5.99 -2.70 -7.26
CA ILE A 77 -4.81 -1.86 -6.99
C ILE A 77 -4.15 -1.56 -8.33
N THR A 78 -3.88 -0.29 -8.60
CA THR A 78 -3.25 0.18 -9.84
C THR A 78 -1.79 0.55 -9.64
N ALA A 79 -1.40 0.97 -8.44
CA ALA A 79 -0.01 1.21 -8.11
C ALA A 79 0.27 1.02 -6.61
N VAL A 80 1.51 0.65 -6.29
CA VAL A 80 2.05 0.70 -4.93
C VAL A 80 3.37 1.45 -4.98
N LYS A 81 3.49 2.46 -4.13
CA LYS A 81 4.64 3.37 -4.09
C LYS A 81 5.20 3.40 -2.68
N LEU A 82 6.52 3.38 -2.55
CA LEU A 82 7.21 3.66 -1.29
C LEU A 82 7.34 5.17 -1.10
N LEU A 83 7.27 5.62 0.14
CA LEU A 83 7.70 6.96 0.55
C LEU A 83 9.06 6.79 1.23
N VAL A 84 10.10 7.39 0.67
CA VAL A 84 11.48 7.20 1.14
C VAL A 84 12.19 8.54 1.38
N VAL A 85 13.08 8.55 2.35
CA VAL A 85 13.92 9.70 2.71
C VAL A 85 15.39 9.29 2.56
N PRO A 86 16.09 9.71 1.50
CA PRO A 86 17.51 9.46 1.33
C PRO A 86 18.34 10.13 2.43
N VAL A 87 19.44 9.48 2.84
CA VAL A 87 20.33 10.02 3.89
C VAL A 87 20.90 11.40 3.50
N ALA A 88 21.24 11.60 2.23
CA ALA A 88 21.79 12.85 1.73
C ALA A 88 20.75 13.97 1.61
N GLU A 89 19.46 13.64 1.67
CA GLU A 89 18.33 14.56 1.47
C GLU A 89 17.28 14.34 2.56
N ALA A 90 17.72 14.44 3.83
CA ALA A 90 16.90 14.07 4.99
C ALA A 90 15.57 14.84 5.12
N ASP A 91 15.45 16.01 4.47
CA ASP A 91 14.24 16.82 4.46
C ASP A 91 13.29 16.53 3.28
N ASN A 92 13.72 15.70 2.31
CA ASN A 92 12.96 15.39 1.11
C ASN A 92 12.38 13.96 1.14
N THR A 93 11.06 13.86 0.98
CA THR A 93 10.39 12.57 0.77
C THR A 93 10.19 12.31 -0.72
N PHE A 94 10.76 11.20 -1.19
CA PHE A 94 10.62 10.71 -2.56
C PHE A 94 9.52 9.65 -2.62
N THR A 95 8.67 9.73 -3.66
CA THR A 95 7.70 8.69 -3.97
C THR A 95 8.26 7.77 -5.04
N VAL A 96 8.42 6.50 -4.70
CA VAL A 96 9.09 5.51 -5.55
C VAL A 96 8.13 4.38 -5.92
N PRO A 97 7.73 4.25 -7.20
CA PRO A 97 6.85 3.16 -7.62
C PRO A 97 7.55 1.80 -7.57
N ILE A 98 6.97 0.86 -6.83
CA ILE A 98 7.40 -0.55 -6.80
C ILE A 98 6.47 -1.46 -7.61
N PHE A 99 5.23 -1.00 -7.84
CA PHE A 99 4.26 -1.61 -8.71
C PHE A 99 3.44 -0.49 -9.38
N ASP A 100 3.21 -0.61 -10.70
CA ASP A 100 2.41 0.34 -11.47
C ASP A 100 1.90 -0.32 -12.77
N ILE A 101 0.58 -0.58 -12.83
CA ILE A 101 -0.04 -1.23 -13.98
C ILE A 101 0.07 -0.39 -15.26
N THR A 102 0.15 0.94 -15.14
CA THR A 102 0.28 1.85 -16.30
C THR A 102 1.66 1.74 -16.96
N ARG A 103 2.63 1.17 -16.24
CA ARG A 103 3.99 0.88 -16.72
C ARG A 103 4.16 -0.54 -17.24
N GLY A 104 3.05 -1.28 -17.41
CA GLY A 104 3.05 -2.65 -17.93
C GLY A 104 3.30 -3.73 -16.87
N ASP A 105 3.23 -3.41 -15.58
CA ASP A 105 3.33 -4.42 -14.53
C ASP A 105 2.13 -5.37 -14.57
N ILE A 106 2.42 -6.66 -14.46
CA ILE A 106 1.39 -7.69 -14.32
C ILE A 106 0.82 -7.58 -12.91
N SER A 107 -0.50 -7.38 -12.79
CA SER A 107 -1.18 -7.35 -11.50
C SER A 107 -0.94 -8.68 -10.76
N PRO A 108 -0.52 -8.65 -9.48
CA PRO A 108 -0.39 -9.88 -8.72
C PRO A 108 -1.75 -10.53 -8.51
N VAL A 109 -1.75 -11.84 -8.24
CA VAL A 109 -2.94 -12.53 -7.72
C VAL A 109 -3.20 -11.98 -6.32
N LEU A 110 -4.33 -11.28 -6.17
CA LEU A 110 -4.72 -10.70 -4.90
C LEU A 110 -5.20 -11.78 -3.95
N VAL A 111 -4.58 -11.87 -2.78
CA VAL A 111 -5.02 -12.75 -1.69
C VAL A 111 -6.08 -12.03 -0.88
N CYS A 112 -7.26 -12.65 -0.73
CA CYS A 112 -8.35 -12.08 0.07
C CYS A 112 -9.22 -13.19 0.69
N PRO A 113 -9.40 -13.23 2.04
CA PRO A 113 -8.75 -12.37 3.02
C PRO A 113 -7.28 -12.76 3.18
N GLY A 114 -6.38 -11.78 3.14
CA GLY A 114 -4.96 -12.08 3.33
C GLY A 114 -4.01 -11.03 2.79
N PRO A 115 -2.70 -11.23 3.04
CA PRO A 115 -1.65 -10.34 2.56
C PRO A 115 -1.34 -10.60 1.08
N THR A 116 -1.40 -9.54 0.28
CA THR A 116 -0.78 -9.49 -1.04
C THR A 116 0.55 -8.75 -0.90
N HIS A 117 1.63 -9.36 -1.37
CA HIS A 117 2.98 -8.79 -1.28
C HIS A 117 3.40 -8.14 -2.59
N PHE A 118 3.79 -6.87 -2.53
CA PHE A 118 4.36 -6.12 -3.64
C PHE A 118 5.87 -6.03 -3.43
N ASN A 119 6.62 -6.79 -4.23
CA ASN A 119 8.06 -6.94 -4.05
C ASN A 119 8.79 -5.62 -4.33
N ILE A 120 9.77 -5.33 -3.49
CA ILE A 120 10.69 -4.21 -3.62
C ILE A 120 11.94 -4.74 -4.32
N SER A 121 12.26 -4.17 -5.47
CA SER A 121 13.49 -4.46 -6.19
C SER A 121 14.22 -3.15 -6.45
N ALA A 122 15.46 -3.05 -5.96
CA ALA A 122 16.27 -1.85 -6.14
C ALA A 122 16.44 -1.49 -7.63
N SER A 123 16.54 -2.49 -8.51
CA SER A 123 16.66 -2.25 -9.97
C SER A 123 15.37 -1.74 -10.60
N ILE A 124 14.20 -2.14 -10.09
CA ILE A 124 12.91 -1.61 -10.54
C ILE A 124 12.72 -0.18 -10.02
N VAL A 125 13.05 0.04 -8.75
CA VAL A 125 12.96 1.34 -8.08
C VAL A 125 13.78 2.41 -8.80
N THR A 126 15.03 2.13 -9.12
CA THR A 126 15.92 3.12 -9.73
C THR A 126 15.55 3.42 -11.19
N LYS A 127 14.99 2.44 -11.92
CA LYS A 127 14.42 2.68 -13.26
C LYS A 127 13.17 3.57 -13.23
N ARG A 128 12.50 3.67 -12.08
CA ARG A 128 11.19 4.34 -11.92
C ARG A 128 11.24 5.60 -11.08
N SER A 129 12.42 5.96 -10.58
CA SER A 129 12.65 7.15 -9.76
C SER A 129 13.92 7.86 -10.21
N SER A 130 14.17 9.05 -9.67
CA SER A 130 15.42 9.78 -9.86
C SER A 130 16.54 9.28 -8.93
N LEU A 131 16.26 8.31 -8.06
CA LEU A 131 17.23 7.81 -7.08
C LEU A 131 18.21 6.82 -7.72
N SER A 132 19.49 6.95 -7.36
CA SER A 132 20.48 5.91 -7.65
C SER A 132 20.25 4.68 -6.76
N THR A 133 20.84 3.54 -7.13
CA THR A 133 20.76 2.31 -6.32
C THR A 133 21.28 2.54 -4.91
N SER A 134 22.44 3.18 -4.77
CA SER A 134 23.05 3.46 -3.46
C SER A 134 22.20 4.40 -2.60
N ALA A 135 21.63 5.44 -3.23
CA ALA A 135 20.73 6.37 -2.55
C ALA A 135 19.47 5.64 -2.04
N PHE A 136 18.85 4.80 -2.87
CA PHE A 136 17.69 4.03 -2.43
C PHE A 136 18.02 2.99 -1.34
N THR A 137 19.12 2.25 -1.48
CA THR A 137 19.46 1.20 -0.50
C THR A 137 19.73 1.76 0.90
N SER A 138 20.25 2.98 0.98
CA SER A 138 20.50 3.66 2.25
C SER A 138 19.32 4.50 2.73
N ALA A 139 18.36 4.82 1.86
CA ALA A 139 17.19 5.62 2.21
C ALA A 139 16.31 4.92 3.26
N ALA A 140 15.81 5.71 4.20
CA ALA A 140 14.78 5.28 5.14
C ALA A 140 13.45 5.16 4.40
N ILE A 141 12.74 4.03 4.56
CA ILE A 141 11.37 3.88 4.07
C ILE A 141 10.43 4.35 5.18
N VAL A 142 9.82 5.51 4.96
CA VAL A 142 8.98 6.20 5.94
C VAL A 142 7.49 5.95 5.72
N GLY A 143 7.10 5.31 4.62
CA GLY A 143 5.70 5.03 4.35
C GLY A 143 5.45 4.27 3.05
N ALA A 144 4.17 4.06 2.77
CA ALA A 144 3.70 3.48 1.51
C ALA A 144 2.39 4.16 1.06
N ARG A 145 2.19 4.21 -0.25
CA ARG A 145 0.97 4.69 -0.90
C ARG A 145 0.43 3.60 -1.81
N VAL A 146 -0.77 3.12 -1.51
CA VAL A 146 -1.52 2.15 -2.31
C VAL A 146 -2.58 2.89 -3.10
N GLU A 147 -2.48 2.85 -4.42
CA GLU A 147 -3.43 3.49 -5.32
C GLU A 147 -4.43 2.44 -5.84
N PHE A 148 -5.70 2.79 -5.78
CA PHE A 148 -6.80 1.98 -6.27
C PHE A 148 -7.33 2.55 -7.58
N ASN A 149 -7.96 1.68 -8.37
CA ASN A 149 -8.61 2.09 -9.61
C ASN A 149 -9.61 3.22 -9.36
N GLY A 150 -9.53 4.27 -10.19
CA GLY A 150 -10.35 5.48 -10.11
C GLY A 150 -11.71 5.39 -10.81
N ASN A 151 -12.02 4.27 -11.48
CA ASN A 151 -13.31 4.08 -12.14
C ASN A 151 -14.48 4.29 -11.15
N PRO A 152 -15.55 4.98 -11.56
CA PRO A 152 -16.73 5.12 -10.72
C PRO A 152 -17.32 3.75 -10.31
N VAL A 153 -17.91 3.70 -9.13
CA VAL A 153 -18.71 2.55 -8.66
C VAL A 153 -20.08 3.05 -8.21
N ASP A 154 -21.05 2.14 -8.12
CA ASP A 154 -22.44 2.48 -7.79
C ASP A 154 -22.55 2.96 -6.35
N ALA A 155 -21.87 2.28 -5.41
CA ALA A 155 -21.87 2.60 -3.99
C ALA A 155 -20.48 2.54 -3.35
N VAL A 156 -20.31 3.27 -2.23
CA VAL A 156 -19.09 3.19 -1.39
C VAL A 156 -18.90 1.79 -0.80
N THR A 157 -19.96 0.97 -0.76
CA THR A 157 -19.94 -0.45 -0.40
C THR A 157 -19.24 -1.33 -1.41
N ASP A 158 -19.07 -0.87 -2.65
CA ASP A 158 -18.40 -1.63 -3.69
C ASP A 158 -16.90 -1.33 -3.74
N LEU A 159 -16.41 -0.50 -2.81
CA LEU A 159 -15.00 -0.15 -2.69
C LEU A 159 -14.27 -1.13 -1.77
N PRO A 160 -12.97 -1.38 -2.03
CA PRO A 160 -12.18 -2.31 -1.27
C PRO A 160 -12.03 -1.91 0.19
N MET A 161 -11.70 -2.89 1.03
CA MET A 161 -11.29 -2.67 2.41
C MET A 161 -9.92 -3.27 2.68
N VAL A 162 -9.03 -2.45 3.22
CA VAL A 162 -7.67 -2.82 3.64
C VAL A 162 -7.64 -2.89 5.15
N ALA A 163 -7.17 -4.00 5.72
CA ALA A 163 -7.04 -4.16 7.17
C ALA A 163 -5.64 -3.86 7.70
N ALA A 164 -4.62 -4.02 6.86
CA ALA A 164 -3.24 -3.77 7.24
C ALA A 164 -2.37 -3.41 6.01
N VAL A 165 -1.37 -2.58 6.24
CA VAL A 165 -0.26 -2.26 5.33
C VAL A 165 1.02 -2.24 6.16
N GLY A 166 2.06 -2.90 5.66
CA GLY A 166 3.33 -2.95 6.37
C GLY A 166 4.50 -3.37 5.47
N LEU A 167 5.71 -3.14 5.97
CA LEU A 167 6.94 -3.64 5.35
C LEU A 167 7.26 -5.04 5.85
N TYR A 168 7.62 -5.91 4.91
CA TYR A 168 8.22 -7.20 5.22
C TYR A 168 9.75 -7.10 5.12
N THR A 169 10.40 -7.42 6.23
CA THR A 169 11.86 -7.59 6.35
C THR A 169 12.13 -9.05 6.69
N PRO A 170 13.15 -9.69 6.09
CA PRO A 170 13.55 -11.05 6.46
C PRO A 170 14.08 -11.15 7.89
#